data_AF-A0A0Q0MRU4-F1
#
_entry.id   AF-A0A0Q0MRU4-F1
#
_cell.length_a   1.000
_cell.length_b   1.000
_cell.length_c   1.000
_cell.angle_alpha   90.00
_cell.angle_beta   90.00
_cell.angle_gamma   90.00
#
_symmetry.space_group_name_H-M   'P 1'
#
loop_
_entity.id
_entity.type
_entity.pdbx_description
1 polymer ?
#
loop_
_entity_poly.entity_id
_entity_poly.type
_entity_poly.pdbx_seq_one_letter_code
_entity_poly.pdbx_strand_id
1 'polypeptide(L)'
;MNEKRALGLGLASVLLWSTVATAFKLTLAELNPLQMVTVASILSALALLVICVAMGKLKLIVPTLLANPFYYLLLGLINPLAYYLILFKAYSLLPASQAQAINYSWAITLTLMAALFLGQRIRKQDWIACVMSYLGVVVIATKGDLLGLQFESPLGVGLALLSTLLWAGYWILNTKNKADPIVGVLLGFLLAIPFALALCWHENLNWQRLLPPKVG
;
A
#
# COMPACT_ATOMS: atom_id res chain seq x y z
N MET A 1 -3.03 23.78 -11.19
CA MET A 1 -3.58 22.45 -11.52
C MET A 1 -5.10 22.54 -11.42
N ASN A 2 -5.86 22.17 -12.45
CA ASN A 2 -7.31 22.40 -12.50
C ASN A 2 -8.02 21.44 -11.53
N GLU A 3 -8.70 21.92 -10.49
CA GLU A 3 -9.34 21.08 -9.45
C GLU A 3 -10.27 20.02 -10.05
N LYS A 4 -10.98 20.35 -11.13
CA LYS A 4 -11.84 19.40 -11.87
C LYS A 4 -11.06 18.23 -12.47
N ARG A 5 -9.83 18.47 -12.97
CA ARG A 5 -8.96 17.39 -13.48
C ARG A 5 -8.42 16.52 -12.35
N ALA A 6 -8.05 17.13 -11.22
CA ALA A 6 -7.62 16.39 -10.04
C ALA A 6 -8.74 15.50 -9.48
N LEU A 7 -9.97 16.02 -9.43
CA LEU A 7 -11.16 15.26 -9.02
C LEU A 7 -11.45 14.10 -9.98
N GLY A 8 -11.40 14.34 -11.29
CA GLY A 8 -11.59 13.31 -12.31
C GLY A 8 -10.56 12.18 -12.22
N LEU A 9 -9.28 12.51 -12.01
CA LEU A 9 -8.22 11.53 -11.79
C LEU A 9 -8.44 10.75 -10.49
N GLY A 10 -8.84 11.43 -9.41
CA GLY A 10 -9.17 10.77 -8.14
C GLY A 10 -10.33 9.77 -8.26
N LEU A 11 -11.40 10.14 -8.96
CA LEU A 11 -12.53 9.23 -9.23
C LEU A 11 -12.09 8.01 -10.05
N ALA A 12 -11.27 8.21 -11.08
CA ALA A 12 -10.71 7.11 -11.86
C ALA A 12 -9.84 6.18 -11.00
N SER A 13 -9.03 6.74 -10.09
CA SER A 13 -8.24 5.95 -9.15
C SER A 13 -9.12 5.11 -8.22
N VAL A 14 -10.23 5.66 -7.70
CA VAL A 14 -11.19 4.92 -6.86
C VAL A 14 -11.84 3.78 -7.64
N LEU A 15 -12.25 4.01 -8.90
CA LEU A 15 -12.82 2.97 -9.75
C LEU A 15 -11.83 1.82 -10.00
N LEU A 16 -10.56 2.15 -10.28
CA LEU A 16 -9.52 1.14 -10.44
C LEU A 16 -9.30 0.35 -9.14
N TRP A 17 -9.29 1.01 -7.98
CA TRP A 17 -9.20 0.33 -6.68
C TRP A 17 -10.37 -0.60 -6.38
N SER A 18 -11.57 -0.32 -6.86
CA SER A 18 -12.70 -1.25 -6.70
C SER A 18 -12.46 -2.59 -7.40
N THR A 19 -11.68 -2.63 -8.50
CA THR A 19 -11.36 -3.87 -9.20
C THR A 19 -10.26 -4.70 -8.52
N VAL A 20 -9.42 -4.03 -7.72
CA VAL A 20 -8.26 -4.62 -7.06
C VAL A 20 -8.68 -5.69 -6.05
N ALA A 21 -9.78 -5.50 -5.31
CA ALA A 21 -10.29 -6.51 -4.37
C ALA A 21 -10.64 -7.84 -5.06
N THR A 22 -11.29 -7.78 -6.23
CA THR A 22 -11.62 -8.97 -7.03
C THR A 22 -10.36 -9.64 -7.56
N ALA A 23 -9.41 -8.86 -8.09
CA ALA A 23 -8.15 -9.37 -8.58
C ALA A 23 -7.32 -10.05 -7.46
N PHE A 24 -7.25 -9.43 -6.27
CA PHE A 24 -6.62 -10.02 -5.08
C PHE A 24 -7.25 -11.36 -4.72
N LYS A 25 -8.58 -11.44 -4.66
CA LYS A 25 -9.28 -12.68 -4.31
C LYS A 25 -8.98 -13.82 -5.30
N LEU A 26 -9.00 -13.51 -6.60
CA LEU A 26 -8.71 -14.50 -7.65
C LEU A 26 -7.24 -14.94 -7.65
N THR A 27 -6.32 -14.00 -7.49
CA THR A 27 -4.87 -14.31 -7.49
C THR A 27 -4.43 -15.04 -6.22
N LEU A 28 -4.98 -14.69 -5.05
CA LEU A 28 -4.71 -15.40 -3.80
C LEU A 28 -5.27 -16.84 -3.77
N ALA A 29 -6.18 -17.20 -4.67
CA ALA A 29 -6.62 -18.59 -4.83
C ALA A 29 -5.49 -19.48 -5.38
N GLU A 30 -4.60 -18.90 -6.19
CA GLU A 30 -3.54 -19.62 -6.89
C GLU A 30 -2.13 -19.34 -6.32
N LEU A 31 -1.92 -18.14 -5.78
CA LEU A 31 -0.62 -17.61 -5.36
C LEU A 31 -0.57 -17.31 -3.86
N ASN A 32 0.61 -17.54 -3.28
CA ASN A 32 0.90 -17.03 -1.94
C ASN A 32 0.99 -15.48 -1.97
N PRO A 33 0.53 -14.77 -0.92
CA PRO A 33 0.62 -13.32 -0.86
C PRO A 33 1.99 -12.72 -1.23
N LEU A 34 3.09 -13.36 -0.83
CA LEU A 34 4.43 -12.87 -1.17
C LEU A 34 4.76 -13.04 -2.68
N GLN A 35 4.33 -14.13 -3.32
CA GLN A 35 4.47 -14.31 -4.77
C GLN A 35 3.64 -13.28 -5.53
N MET A 36 2.41 -13.04 -5.06
CA MET A 36 1.53 -12.04 -5.65
C MET A 36 2.15 -10.64 -5.59
N VAL A 37 2.67 -10.23 -4.42
CA VAL A 37 3.32 -8.93 -4.25
C VAL A 37 4.54 -8.81 -5.15
N THR A 38 5.36 -9.87 -5.28
CA THR A 38 6.52 -9.87 -6.17
C THR A 38 6.12 -9.67 -7.63
N VAL A 39 5.14 -10.43 -8.14
CA VAL A 39 4.66 -10.29 -9.53
C VAL A 39 4.03 -8.92 -9.76
N ALA A 40 3.19 -8.45 -8.83
CA ALA A 40 2.58 -7.13 -8.90
C ALA A 40 3.64 -6.01 -8.90
N SER A 41 4.72 -6.18 -8.15
CA SER A 41 5.83 -5.22 -8.10
C SER A 41 6.60 -5.18 -9.42
N ILE A 42 6.86 -6.34 -10.03
CA ILE A 42 7.51 -6.43 -11.35
C ILE A 42 6.63 -5.77 -12.42
N LEU A 43 5.35 -6.10 -12.47
CA LEU A 43 4.42 -5.50 -13.44
C LEU A 43 4.28 -3.99 -13.24
N SER A 44 4.23 -3.53 -11.99
CA SER A 44 4.18 -2.10 -11.66
C SER A 44 5.46 -1.39 -12.08
N ALA A 45 6.63 -1.98 -11.82
CA ALA A 45 7.91 -1.44 -12.25
C ALA A 45 7.99 -1.36 -13.79
N LEU A 46 7.55 -2.38 -14.51
CA LEU A 46 7.52 -2.37 -15.98
C LEU A 46 6.58 -1.29 -16.52
N ALA A 47 5.37 -1.19 -15.99
CA ALA A 47 4.41 -0.16 -16.40
C ALA A 47 4.96 1.25 -16.15
N LEU A 48 5.52 1.50 -14.97
CA LEU A 48 6.13 2.78 -14.63
C LEU A 48 7.38 3.07 -15.45
N LEU A 49 8.17 2.06 -15.81
CA LEU A 49 9.31 2.21 -16.70
C LEU A 49 8.86 2.62 -18.10
N VAL A 50 7.82 1.99 -18.66
CA VAL A 50 7.23 2.36 -19.95
C VAL A 50 6.72 3.81 -19.91
N ILE A 51 6.06 4.22 -18.82
CA ILE A 51 5.62 5.60 -18.63
C ILE A 51 6.83 6.56 -18.57
N CYS A 52 7.88 6.19 -17.85
CA CYS A 52 9.13 6.98 -17.80
C CYS A 52 9.79 7.11 -19.18
N VAL A 53 9.76 6.05 -20.01
CA VAL A 53 10.25 6.10 -21.39
C VAL A 53 9.40 7.05 -22.23
N ALA A 54 8.07 6.89 -22.19
CA ALA A 54 7.13 7.71 -22.96
C ALA A 54 7.20 9.20 -22.59
N MET A 55 7.48 9.51 -21.31
CA MET A 55 7.64 10.88 -20.82
C MET A 55 9.08 11.42 -20.93
N GLY A 56 10.04 10.65 -21.46
CA GLY A 56 11.43 11.08 -21.60
C GLY A 56 12.21 11.21 -20.26
N LYS A 57 11.73 10.58 -19.19
CA LYS A 57 12.26 10.71 -17.82
C LYS A 57 13.31 9.68 -17.44
N LEU A 58 13.68 8.76 -18.34
CA LEU A 58 14.70 7.73 -18.12
C LEU A 58 16.02 8.28 -17.56
N LYS A 59 16.48 9.42 -18.07
CA LYS A 59 17.73 10.07 -17.66
C LYS A 59 17.71 10.54 -16.19
N LEU A 60 16.52 10.68 -15.59
CA LEU A 60 16.37 11.12 -14.21
C LEU A 60 16.51 9.96 -13.20
N ILE A 61 16.39 8.69 -13.63
CA ILE A 61 16.34 7.53 -12.73
C ILE A 61 17.64 7.41 -11.93
N VAL A 62 18.78 7.33 -12.61
CA VAL A 62 20.09 7.14 -11.96
C VAL A 62 20.48 8.34 -11.08
N PRO A 63 20.41 9.61 -11.55
CA PRO A 63 20.72 10.75 -10.70
C PRO A 63 19.82 10.85 -9.47
N THR A 64 18.52 10.55 -9.62
CA THR A 64 17.56 10.57 -8.50
C THR A 64 17.93 9.51 -7.47
N LEU A 65 18.23 8.29 -7.90
CA LEU A 65 18.63 7.20 -7.00
C LEU A 65 19.92 7.55 -6.25
N LEU A 66 20.95 8.02 -6.97
CA LEU A 66 22.24 8.36 -6.37
C LEU A 66 22.18 9.55 -5.42
N ALA A 67 21.23 10.47 -5.62
CA ALA A 67 21.04 11.60 -4.72
C ALA A 67 20.59 11.15 -3.31
N ASN A 68 19.73 10.12 -3.21
CA ASN A 68 19.22 9.62 -1.93
C ASN A 68 18.92 8.11 -1.95
N PRO A 69 19.92 7.23 -2.05
CA PRO A 69 19.70 5.80 -2.27
C PRO A 69 18.96 5.14 -1.10
N PHE A 70 19.32 5.48 0.13
CA PHE A 70 18.67 4.96 1.33
C PHE A 70 17.20 5.38 1.44
N TYR A 71 16.85 6.56 0.93
CA TYR A 71 15.48 7.05 0.95
C TYR A 71 14.56 6.21 0.06
N TYR A 72 14.98 5.94 -1.18
CA TYR A 72 14.21 5.11 -2.10
C TYR A 72 14.21 3.64 -1.69
N LEU A 73 15.30 3.16 -1.09
CA LEU A 73 15.34 1.83 -0.50
C LEU A 73 14.31 1.71 0.63
N LEU A 74 14.29 2.67 1.56
CA LEU A 74 13.31 2.71 2.64
C LEU A 74 11.87 2.77 2.10
N LEU A 75 11.61 3.59 1.07
CA LEU A 75 10.30 3.64 0.43
C LEU A 75 9.88 2.28 -0.13
N GLY A 76 10.76 1.59 -0.86
CA GLY A 76 10.49 0.26 -1.41
C GLY A 76 10.29 -0.81 -0.34
N LEU A 77 11.06 -0.75 0.76
CA LEU A 77 10.90 -1.64 1.90
C LEU A 77 9.59 -1.40 2.66
N ILE A 78 9.14 -0.14 2.78
CA ILE A 78 7.83 0.18 3.39
C ILE A 78 6.70 -0.33 2.49
N ASN A 79 6.73 0.01 1.21
CA ASN A 79 5.71 -0.38 0.24
C ASN A 79 6.39 -0.57 -1.14
N PRO A 80 6.31 -1.77 -1.74
CA PRO A 80 5.35 -2.84 -1.52
C PRO A 80 5.69 -3.94 -0.50
N LEU A 81 6.81 -3.91 0.22
CA LEU A 81 7.19 -5.05 1.07
C LEU A 81 6.48 -5.10 2.43
N ALA A 82 6.90 -4.28 3.39
CA ALA A 82 6.47 -4.38 4.78
C ALA A 82 4.95 -4.18 4.93
N TYR A 83 4.39 -3.21 4.20
CA TYR A 83 2.97 -2.91 4.20
C TYR A 83 2.13 -4.16 3.89
N TYR A 84 2.38 -4.82 2.75
CA TYR A 84 1.55 -5.95 2.33
C TYR A 84 1.79 -7.19 3.22
N LEU A 85 3.02 -7.44 3.67
CA LEU A 85 3.30 -8.56 4.58
C LEU A 85 2.57 -8.42 5.92
N ILE A 86 2.63 -7.23 6.52
CA ILE A 86 1.93 -6.92 7.78
C ILE A 86 0.41 -6.98 7.56
N LEU A 87 -0.06 -6.46 6.43
CA LEU A 87 -1.48 -6.48 6.08
C LEU A 87 -2.00 -7.91 5.95
N PHE A 88 -1.34 -8.75 5.16
CA PHE A 88 -1.77 -10.14 4.98
C PHE A 88 -1.68 -10.94 6.28
N LYS A 89 -0.68 -10.66 7.13
CA LYS A 89 -0.60 -11.25 8.46
C LYS A 89 -1.79 -10.83 9.33
N ALA A 90 -2.18 -9.56 9.30
CA ALA A 90 -3.38 -9.09 10.00
C ALA A 90 -4.66 -9.79 9.51
N TYR A 91 -4.80 -9.98 8.19
CA TYR A 91 -5.94 -10.69 7.59
C TYR A 91 -5.98 -12.18 7.95
N SER A 92 -4.83 -12.79 8.25
CA SER A 92 -4.77 -14.17 8.74
C SER A 92 -5.19 -14.32 10.21
N LEU A 93 -5.24 -13.22 10.96
CA LEU A 93 -5.50 -13.19 12.41
C LEU A 93 -6.85 -12.55 12.76
N LEU A 94 -7.47 -11.87 11.81
CA LEU A 94 -8.74 -11.18 11.98
C LEU A 94 -9.74 -11.61 10.90
N PRO A 95 -11.04 -11.53 11.17
CA PRO A 95 -12.06 -11.60 10.14
C PRO A 95 -11.78 -10.55 9.06
N ALA A 96 -11.90 -10.94 7.79
CA ALA A 96 -11.63 -10.06 6.66
C ALA A 96 -12.42 -8.73 6.72
N SER A 97 -13.64 -8.75 7.25
CA SER A 97 -14.47 -7.56 7.47
C SER A 97 -13.86 -6.58 8.49
N GLN A 98 -13.33 -7.09 9.61
CA GLN A 98 -12.64 -6.26 10.61
C GLN A 98 -11.33 -5.72 10.06
N ALA A 99 -10.51 -6.57 9.45
CA ALA A 99 -9.23 -6.17 8.89
C ALA A 99 -9.38 -5.09 7.81
N GLN A 100 -10.37 -5.23 6.92
CA GLN A 100 -10.69 -4.20 5.93
C GLN A 100 -11.16 -2.89 6.56
N ALA A 101 -12.07 -2.95 7.53
CA ALA A 101 -12.56 -1.75 8.20
C ALA A 101 -11.44 -0.96 8.90
N ILE A 102 -10.54 -1.68 9.59
CA ILE A 102 -9.35 -1.06 10.19
C ILE A 102 -8.42 -0.52 9.09
N ASN A 103 -8.19 -1.26 8.01
CA ASN A 103 -7.33 -0.81 6.92
C ASN A 103 -7.85 0.50 6.30
N TYR A 104 -9.16 0.65 6.07
CA TYR A 104 -9.76 1.88 5.53
C TYR A 104 -9.53 3.13 6.39
N SER A 105 -9.10 2.98 7.66
CA SER A 105 -8.66 4.10 8.50
C SER A 105 -7.40 4.82 7.97
N TRP A 106 -6.70 4.25 6.99
CA TRP A 106 -5.50 4.85 6.39
C TRP A 106 -5.74 6.28 5.89
N ALA A 107 -6.94 6.62 5.41
CA ALA A 107 -7.27 7.96 4.92
C ALA A 107 -7.27 9.00 6.06
N ILE A 108 -7.76 8.59 7.24
CA ILE A 108 -7.71 9.40 8.46
C ILE A 108 -6.27 9.56 8.90
N THR A 109 -5.53 8.45 8.98
CA THR A 109 -4.11 8.44 9.36
C THR A 109 -3.29 9.34 8.42
N LEU A 110 -3.54 9.28 7.11
CA LEU A 110 -2.89 10.15 6.14
C LEU A 110 -3.21 11.62 6.38
N THR A 111 -4.47 11.96 6.65
CA THR A 111 -4.89 13.35 6.94
C THR A 111 -4.19 13.89 8.19
N LEU A 112 -4.16 13.09 9.27
CA LEU A 112 -3.47 13.45 10.51
C LEU A 112 -1.95 13.57 10.30
N MET A 113 -1.33 12.62 9.61
CA MET A 113 0.10 12.68 9.31
C MET A 113 0.43 13.84 8.36
N ALA A 114 -0.43 14.18 7.40
CA ALA A 114 -0.23 15.34 6.54
C ALA A 114 -0.21 16.64 7.35
N ALA A 115 -1.12 16.79 8.32
CA ALA A 115 -1.12 17.95 9.19
C ALA A 115 0.15 18.03 10.05
N LEU A 116 0.57 16.92 10.66
CA LEU A 116 1.74 16.85 11.53
C LEU A 116 3.06 17.04 10.77
N PHE A 117 3.22 16.38 9.63
CA PHE A 117 4.50 16.33 8.91
C PHE A 117 4.61 17.34 7.76
N LEU A 118 3.51 17.73 7.12
CA LEU A 118 3.49 18.71 6.02
C LEU A 118 3.01 20.10 6.47
N GLY A 119 2.54 20.25 7.71
CA GLY A 119 2.06 21.53 8.24
C GLY A 119 0.74 21.99 7.61
N GLN A 120 -0.03 21.08 7.01
CA GLN A 120 -1.33 21.41 6.44
C GLN A 120 -2.34 21.74 7.55
N ARG A 121 -3.09 22.83 7.39
CA ARG A 121 -4.14 23.22 8.34
C ARG A 121 -5.36 22.33 8.16
N ILE A 122 -5.64 21.46 9.14
CA ILE A 122 -6.88 20.69 9.22
C ILE A 122 -8.05 21.65 9.50
N ARG A 123 -9.10 21.63 8.69
CA ARG A 123 -10.30 22.43 8.95
C ARG A 123 -11.06 21.81 10.12
N LYS A 124 -11.83 22.62 10.85
CA LYS A 124 -12.63 22.12 11.99
C LYS A 124 -13.60 20.98 11.58
N GLN A 125 -14.09 21.01 10.33
CA GLN A 125 -14.94 19.95 9.77
C GLN A 125 -14.19 18.62 9.59
N ASP A 126 -12.91 18.68 9.18
CA ASP A 126 -12.08 17.48 8.99
C ASP A 126 -11.76 16.81 10.33
N TRP A 127 -11.64 17.58 11.42
CA TRP A 127 -11.52 17.04 12.77
C TRP A 127 -12.75 16.24 13.18
N ILE A 128 -13.95 16.77 12.91
CA ILE A 128 -15.21 16.06 13.20
C ILE A 128 -15.30 14.79 12.34
N ALA A 129 -14.95 14.88 11.06
CA ALA A 129 -14.90 13.72 10.16
C ALA A 129 -13.91 12.65 10.63
N CYS A 130 -12.73 13.04 11.12
CA CYS A 130 -11.75 12.12 11.70
C CYS A 130 -12.33 11.39 12.92
N VAL A 131 -12.93 12.13 13.88
CA VAL A 131 -13.52 11.53 15.09
C VAL A 131 -14.65 10.57 14.72
N MET A 132 -15.58 10.99 13.87
CA MET A 132 -16.69 10.16 13.37
C MET A 132 -16.18 8.89 12.69
N SER A 133 -15.14 9.01 11.86
CA SER A 133 -14.59 7.88 11.12
C SER A 133 -13.85 6.90 12.04
N TYR A 134 -13.12 7.41 13.03
CA TYR A 134 -12.43 6.55 14.01
C TYR A 134 -13.42 5.82 14.92
N LEU A 135 -14.52 6.48 15.33
CA LEU A 135 -15.63 5.83 16.03
C LEU A 135 -16.24 4.71 15.18
N GLY A 136 -16.43 4.93 13.88
CA GLY A 136 -16.87 3.88 12.95
C GLY A 136 -15.93 2.68 12.91
N VAL A 137 -14.61 2.92 12.84
CA VAL A 137 -13.60 1.85 12.89
C VAL A 137 -13.66 1.08 14.20
N VAL A 138 -13.81 1.76 15.33
CA VAL A 138 -13.96 1.11 16.65
C VAL A 138 -15.22 0.25 16.71
N VAL A 139 -16.37 0.77 16.27
CA VAL A 139 -17.64 0.02 16.24
C VAL A 139 -17.54 -1.22 15.35
N ILE A 140 -16.88 -1.12 14.19
CA ILE A 140 -16.72 -2.29 13.30
C ILE A 140 -15.72 -3.29 13.88
N ALA A 141 -14.61 -2.81 14.47
CA ALA A 141 -13.62 -3.66 15.11
C ALA A 141 -14.22 -4.45 16.29
N THR A 142 -15.15 -3.84 17.04
CA THR A 142 -15.87 -4.51 18.13
C THR A 142 -17.09 -5.32 17.67
N LYS A 143 -17.38 -5.39 16.36
CA LYS A 143 -18.60 -6.02 15.82
C LYS A 143 -19.90 -5.49 16.45
N GLY A 144 -19.89 -4.26 16.96
CA GLY A 144 -21.03 -3.68 17.69
C GLY A 144 -21.07 -4.00 19.20
N ASP A 145 -20.17 -4.85 19.71
CA ASP A 145 -20.03 -5.11 21.15
C ASP A 145 -18.96 -4.19 21.79
N LEU A 146 -19.35 -2.92 21.97
CA LEU A 146 -18.48 -1.87 22.53
C LEU A 146 -18.04 -2.13 23.98
N LEU A 147 -18.76 -2.99 24.72
CA LEU A 147 -18.52 -3.28 26.13
C LEU A 147 -17.73 -4.58 26.34
N GLY A 148 -17.79 -5.52 25.39
CA GLY A 148 -17.09 -6.79 25.47
C GLY A 148 -15.59 -6.74 25.13
N LEU A 149 -15.13 -5.73 24.36
CA LEU A 149 -13.75 -5.62 23.83
C LEU A 149 -13.14 -6.99 23.44
N GLN A 150 -13.96 -7.89 22.87
CA GLN A 150 -13.50 -9.20 22.41
C GLN A 150 -12.82 -9.02 21.06
N PHE A 151 -11.60 -8.47 21.09
CA PHE A 151 -10.71 -8.55 19.95
C PHE A 151 -10.34 -10.03 19.77
N GLU A 152 -10.80 -10.66 18.69
CA GLU A 152 -10.43 -12.05 18.37
C GLU A 152 -8.91 -12.24 18.35
N SER A 153 -8.17 -11.19 17.96
CA SER A 153 -6.72 -11.12 18.11
C SER A 153 -6.24 -9.68 18.30
N PRO A 154 -5.82 -9.25 19.50
CA PRO A 154 -5.20 -7.95 19.71
C PRO A 154 -3.96 -7.73 18.84
N LEU A 155 -3.22 -8.81 18.56
CA LEU A 155 -2.07 -8.78 17.66
C LEU A 155 -2.50 -8.48 16.22
N GLY A 156 -3.58 -9.09 15.73
CA GLY A 156 -4.15 -8.80 14.43
C GLY A 156 -4.58 -7.33 14.29
N VAL A 157 -5.21 -6.76 15.33
CA VAL A 157 -5.59 -5.33 15.36
C VAL A 157 -4.36 -4.43 15.33
N GLY A 158 -3.34 -4.74 16.12
CA GLY A 158 -2.08 -3.99 16.14
C GLY A 158 -1.38 -4.00 14.78
N LEU A 159 -1.33 -5.15 14.10
CA LEU A 159 -0.78 -5.26 12.75
C LEU A 159 -1.62 -4.50 11.73
N ALA A 160 -2.95 -4.57 11.80
CA ALA A 160 -3.83 -3.81 10.90
C ALA A 160 -3.62 -2.29 11.06
N LEU A 161 -3.55 -1.79 12.29
CA LEU A 161 -3.26 -0.38 12.57
C LEU A 161 -1.85 0.01 12.09
N LEU A 162 -0.84 -0.82 12.34
CA LEU A 162 0.52 -0.59 11.85
C LEU A 162 0.56 -0.51 10.31
N SER A 163 -0.21 -1.34 9.60
CA SER A 163 -0.32 -1.28 8.14
C SER A 163 -0.83 0.09 7.67
N THR A 164 -1.80 0.68 8.37
CA THR A 164 -2.36 2.00 8.02
C THR A 164 -1.33 3.11 8.21
N LEU A 165 -0.49 3.00 9.25
CA LEU A 165 0.61 3.93 9.53
C LEU A 165 1.71 3.83 8.47
N LEU A 166 2.09 2.61 8.08
CA LEU A 166 3.07 2.38 7.02
C LEU A 166 2.58 2.95 5.68
N TRP A 167 1.31 2.73 5.35
CA TRP A 167 0.69 3.27 4.14
C TRP A 167 0.69 4.80 4.13
N ALA A 168 0.17 5.41 5.19
CA ALA A 168 0.15 6.86 5.32
C ALA A 168 1.56 7.46 5.30
N GLY A 169 2.50 6.86 6.05
CA GLY A 169 3.90 7.27 6.08
C GLY A 169 4.56 7.21 4.71
N TYR A 170 4.35 6.14 3.94
CA TYR A 170 4.84 6.02 2.57
C TYR A 170 4.37 7.18 1.69
N TRP A 171 3.09 7.55 1.76
CA TRP A 171 2.55 8.64 0.95
C TRP A 171 3.02 10.02 1.41
N ILE A 172 3.18 10.23 2.72
CA ILE A 172 3.77 11.48 3.26
C ILE A 172 5.21 11.64 2.81
N LEU A 173 6.02 10.58 2.89
CA LEU A 173 7.39 10.58 2.40
C LEU A 173 7.42 10.85 0.87
N ASN A 174 6.58 10.17 0.09
CA ASN A 174 6.49 10.45 -1.35
C ASN A 174 6.06 11.90 -1.65
N THR A 175 5.18 12.48 -0.84
CA THR A 175 4.73 13.87 -1.01
C THR A 175 5.82 14.88 -0.64
N LYS A 176 6.66 14.58 0.35
CA LYS A 176 7.82 15.41 0.72
C LYS A 176 8.96 15.32 -0.29
N ASN A 177 9.03 14.22 -1.03
CA ASN A 177 10.08 14.00 -2.00
C ASN A 177 9.97 15.03 -3.13
N LYS A 178 11.07 15.75 -3.38
CA LYS A 178 11.15 16.78 -4.43
C LYS A 178 11.45 16.20 -5.81
N ALA A 179 11.85 14.94 -5.88
CA ALA A 179 12.11 14.27 -7.15
C ALA A 179 10.81 14.02 -7.94
N ASP A 180 10.95 13.66 -9.20
CA ASP A 180 9.79 13.33 -10.04
C ASP A 180 8.98 12.18 -9.41
N PRO A 181 7.67 12.34 -9.18
CA PRO A 181 6.86 11.33 -8.49
C PRO A 181 6.86 9.96 -9.18
N ILE A 182 6.88 9.93 -10.52
CA ILE A 182 6.86 8.68 -11.28
C ILE A 182 8.19 7.95 -11.09
N VAL A 183 9.30 8.69 -11.16
CA VAL A 183 10.64 8.13 -10.93
C VAL A 183 10.79 7.66 -9.49
N GLY A 184 10.30 8.42 -8.50
CA GLY A 184 10.37 8.04 -7.10
C GLY A 184 9.63 6.74 -6.79
N VAL A 185 8.41 6.59 -7.31
CA VAL A 185 7.61 5.36 -7.15
C VAL A 185 8.26 4.20 -7.90
N LEU A 186 8.74 4.42 -9.14
CA LEU A 186 9.48 3.41 -9.91
C LEU A 186 10.70 2.88 -9.16
N LEU A 187 11.52 3.77 -8.58
CA LEU A 187 12.69 3.38 -7.80
C LEU A 187 12.29 2.56 -6.56
N GLY A 188 11.20 2.91 -5.89
CA GLY A 188 10.66 2.11 -4.78
C GLY A 188 10.34 0.68 -5.21
N PHE A 189 9.63 0.49 -6.34
CA PHE A 189 9.34 -0.84 -6.87
C PHE A 189 10.60 -1.60 -7.31
N LEU A 190 11.50 -0.95 -8.07
CA LEU A 190 12.74 -1.57 -8.54
C LEU A 190 13.62 -2.05 -7.39
N LEU A 191 13.72 -1.27 -6.32
CA LEU A 191 14.51 -1.63 -5.14
C LEU A 191 13.81 -2.68 -4.28
N ALA A 192 12.49 -2.76 -4.29
CA ALA A 192 11.75 -3.79 -3.54
C ALA A 192 11.83 -5.18 -4.19
N ILE A 193 11.89 -5.28 -5.52
CA ILE A 193 11.87 -6.56 -6.25
C ILE A 193 12.96 -7.55 -5.78
N PRO A 194 14.26 -7.16 -5.65
CA PRO A 194 15.30 -8.08 -5.19
C PRO A 194 15.01 -8.65 -3.79
N PHE A 195 14.51 -7.82 -2.88
CA PHE A 195 14.17 -8.26 -1.52
C PHE A 195 12.93 -9.15 -1.52
N ALA A 196 11.92 -8.84 -2.33
CA ALA A 196 10.73 -9.67 -2.48
C ALA A 196 11.08 -11.06 -3.05
N LEU A 197 11.95 -11.13 -4.06
CA LEU A 197 12.47 -12.37 -4.61
C LEU A 197 13.31 -13.15 -3.59
N ALA A 198 14.18 -12.47 -2.84
CA ALA A 198 14.98 -13.10 -1.78
C ALA A 198 14.10 -13.71 -0.69
N LEU A 199 13.02 -13.03 -0.29
CA LEU A 199 12.05 -13.56 0.65
C LEU A 199 11.27 -14.75 0.06
N CYS A 200 10.88 -14.70 -1.21
CA CYS A 200 10.23 -15.84 -1.87
C CYS A 200 11.13 -17.07 -1.91
N TRP A 201 12.43 -16.86 -2.12
CA TRP A 201 13.43 -17.92 -2.09
C TRP A 201 13.60 -18.48 -0.68
N HIS A 202 13.70 -17.62 0.33
CA HIS A 202 13.82 -18.03 1.74
C HIS A 202 12.63 -18.88 2.21
N GLU A 203 11.41 -18.50 1.82
CA GLU A 203 10.17 -19.23 2.12
C GLU A 203 9.96 -20.48 1.23
N ASN A 204 10.93 -20.83 0.37
CA ASN A 204 10.86 -21.97 -0.57
C ASN A 204 9.55 -22.03 -1.37
N LEU A 205 9.06 -20.87 -1.82
CA LEU A 205 7.77 -20.81 -2.51
C LEU A 205 7.89 -21.39 -3.92
N ASN A 206 7.15 -22.47 -4.18
CA ASN A 206 7.12 -23.12 -5.48
C ASN A 206 6.42 -22.23 -6.52
N TRP A 207 7.18 -21.77 -7.51
CA TRP A 207 6.68 -21.00 -8.66
C TRP A 207 6.05 -21.86 -9.76
N GLN A 208 6.02 -23.18 -9.59
CA GLN A 208 5.55 -24.13 -10.61
C GLN A 208 4.08 -23.96 -11.01
N ARG A 209 3.24 -23.37 -10.14
CA ARG A 209 1.83 -23.06 -10.47
C ARG A 209 1.65 -21.92 -11.47
N LEU A 210 2.68 -21.10 -11.71
CA LEU A 210 2.65 -19.99 -12.68
C LEU A 210 3.10 -20.39 -14.09
N LEU A 211 3.72 -21.57 -14.24
CA LEU A 211 4.07 -22.10 -15.54
C LEU A 211 2.83 -22.80 -16.11
N PRO A 212 2.49 -22.61 -17.40
CA PRO A 212 1.42 -23.38 -18.02
C PRO A 212 1.71 -24.87 -17.83
N PRO A 213 0.68 -25.72 -17.63
CA PRO A 213 0.90 -27.16 -17.54
C PRO A 213 1.70 -27.57 -18.76
N LYS A 214 2.80 -28.29 -18.53
CA LYS A 214 3.58 -28.88 -19.62
C LYS A 214 2.60 -29.77 -20.40
N VAL A 215 2.17 -29.28 -21.56
CA VAL A 215 1.42 -30.08 -22.52
C VAL A 215 2.42 -31.13 -23.01
N GLY A 216 2.32 -32.33 -22.44
CA GLY A 216 3.03 -33.53 -22.91
C GLY A 216 2.29 -34.17 -24.06
#